data_AF-A0A8C3FDW3-F1
#
_entry.id   AF-A0A8C3FDW3-F1
#
_cell.length_a   1.000
_cell.length_b   1.000
_cell.length_c   1.000
_cell.angle_alpha   90.00
_cell.angle_beta   90.00
_cell.angle_gamma   90.00
#
_symmetry.space_group_name_H-M   'P 1'
#
loop_
_entity.id
_entity.type
_entity.pdbx_description
1 polymer ?
#
loop_
_entity_poly.entity_id
_entity_poly.type
_entity_poly.pdbx_seq_one_letter_code
_entity_poly.pdbx_strand_id
1 'polypeptide(L)'
;MNPKKSFYQWRLRVPSNYIVRLVVLTLHGVTPGSCASHRLSAYDFLLPLQNKIITRWCGVPGAWSPPVIRLTSSSNVMLVTFSLDRRKESNMLKAYFQAVPKVVCGGRYISWNGTVSSPYYPSYYPPNIDCSWLLRAPLPGYKLSLKILVIQIQEKSPGSNKCDKDWLEIDGVR
;
A
#
# COMPACT_ATOMS: atom_id res chain seq x y z
N MET A 1 19.30 -9.43 32.30
CA MET A 1 19.72 -9.44 30.87
C MET A 1 18.47 -9.40 30.00
N ASN A 2 18.27 -8.35 29.20
CA ASN A 2 17.13 -8.28 28.28
C ASN A 2 17.26 -9.35 27.19
N PRO A 3 16.25 -10.20 26.95
CA PRO A 3 16.33 -11.20 25.90
C PRO A 3 16.48 -10.52 24.53
N LYS A 4 17.46 -10.97 23.74
CA LYS A 4 17.69 -10.46 22.38
C LYS A 4 16.44 -10.70 21.51
N LYS A 5 15.77 -9.62 21.09
CA LYS A 5 14.73 -9.68 20.06
C LYS A 5 15.34 -10.19 18.76
N SER A 6 14.63 -11.08 18.06
CA SER A 6 15.09 -11.52 16.73
C SER A 6 14.61 -10.50 15.70
N PHE A 7 15.52 -10.07 14.82
CA PHE A 7 15.26 -9.04 13.82
C PHE A 7 15.73 -9.53 12.46
N TYR A 8 14.84 -9.47 11.48
CA TYR A 8 15.06 -9.87 10.11
C TYR A 8 14.86 -8.68 9.18
N GLN A 9 15.67 -8.61 8.13
CA GLN A 9 15.63 -7.52 7.17
C GLN A 9 15.90 -8.04 5.76
N TRP A 10 15.02 -7.67 4.83
CA TRP A 10 15.16 -7.98 3.40
C TRP A 10 15.21 -6.69 2.59
N ARG A 11 16.26 -6.55 1.77
CA ARG A 11 16.42 -5.46 0.81
C ARG A 11 16.09 -5.98 -0.58
N LEU A 12 14.85 -5.79 -0.99
CA LEU A 12 14.34 -6.24 -2.27
C LEU A 12 14.75 -5.25 -3.37
N ARG A 13 15.27 -5.76 -4.47
CA ARG A 13 15.61 -4.99 -5.67
C ARG A 13 15.16 -5.75 -6.91
N VAL A 14 14.55 -5.04 -7.85
CA VAL A 14 14.15 -5.55 -9.17
C VAL A 14 14.78 -4.66 -10.26
N PRO A 15 14.76 -5.08 -11.55
CA PRO A 15 15.26 -4.23 -12.63
C PRO A 15 14.54 -2.86 -12.68
N SER A 16 15.20 -1.85 -13.24
CA SER A 16 14.78 -0.45 -13.14
C SER A 16 13.42 -0.12 -13.78
N ASN A 17 12.98 -0.93 -14.75
CA ASN A 17 11.66 -0.82 -15.39
C ASN A 17 10.53 -1.56 -14.63
N TYR A 18 10.85 -2.12 -13.46
CA TYR A 18 9.90 -2.79 -12.59
C TYR A 18 9.83 -2.10 -11.23
N ILE A 19 8.76 -2.42 -10.52
CA ILE A 19 8.54 -2.10 -9.11
C ILE A 19 8.43 -3.39 -8.31
N VAL A 20 8.62 -3.31 -7.00
CA VAL A 20 8.50 -4.44 -6.08
C VAL A 20 7.06 -4.54 -5.59
N ARG A 21 6.42 -5.69 -5.83
CA ARG A 21 5.17 -6.07 -5.16
C ARG A 21 5.47 -7.11 -4.08
N LEU A 22 5.23 -6.78 -2.82
CA LEU A 22 5.31 -7.72 -1.70
C LEU A 22 3.93 -8.32 -1.46
N VAL A 23 3.84 -9.65 -1.50
CA VAL A 23 2.62 -10.40 -1.22
C VAL A 23 2.79 -11.13 0.11
N VAL A 24 2.07 -10.67 1.13
CA VAL A 24 2.06 -11.26 2.47
C VAL A 24 0.89 -12.24 2.55
N LEU A 25 1.21 -13.51 2.81
CA LEU A 25 0.26 -14.62 2.87
C LEU A 25 -0.20 -14.89 4.30
N THR A 26 0.73 -14.87 5.26
CA THR A 26 0.39 -15.08 6.68
C THR A 26 1.28 -14.22 7.56
N LEU A 27 0.67 -13.56 8.54
CA LEU A 27 1.35 -12.82 9.60
C LEU A 27 0.77 -13.26 10.96
N HIS A 28 1.42 -14.21 11.62
CA HIS A 28 0.99 -14.70 12.94
C HIS A 28 1.85 -14.10 14.06
N GLY A 29 1.22 -13.71 15.17
CA GLY A 29 1.92 -13.31 16.40
C GLY A 29 1.14 -12.42 17.36
N VAL A 30 0.08 -12.91 17.99
CA VAL A 30 -0.75 -12.12 18.94
C VAL A 30 -0.29 -12.27 20.39
N THR A 31 -0.21 -11.13 21.08
CA THR A 31 -0.79 -10.94 22.43
C THR A 31 -1.73 -9.74 22.36
N PRO A 32 -2.97 -9.80 22.91
CA PRO A 32 -3.83 -8.63 23.03
C PRO A 32 -3.16 -7.59 23.93
N GLY A 33 -3.19 -6.31 23.55
CA GLY A 33 -2.87 -5.20 24.46
C GLY A 33 -1.46 -4.59 24.41
N SER A 34 -0.58 -4.96 23.47
CA SER A 34 0.71 -4.25 23.32
C SER A 34 1.16 -4.18 21.85
N CYS A 35 0.84 -3.06 21.18
CA CYS A 35 1.49 -2.62 19.95
C CYS A 35 2.74 -1.77 20.25
N ALA A 36 3.46 -2.05 21.35
CA ALA A 36 4.64 -1.29 21.74
C ALA A 36 5.80 -1.41 20.72
N SER A 37 5.76 -2.39 19.80
CA SER A 37 6.67 -2.47 18.66
C SER A 37 5.99 -3.04 17.41
N HIS A 38 6.09 -2.33 16.27
CA HIS A 38 5.68 -2.84 14.95
C HIS A 38 6.49 -4.10 14.61
N ARG A 39 5.79 -5.18 14.24
CA ARG A 39 6.41 -6.47 13.97
C ARG A 39 6.83 -6.59 12.53
N LEU A 40 6.05 -6.06 11.59
CA LEU A 40 6.38 -6.03 10.17
C LEU A 40 6.30 -4.59 9.69
N SER A 41 7.35 -4.10 9.02
CA SER A 41 7.32 -2.80 8.35
C SER A 41 7.83 -2.95 6.93
N ALA A 42 7.18 -2.27 6.00
CA ALA A 42 7.63 -2.15 4.62
C ALA A 42 7.94 -0.69 4.31
N TYR A 43 9.04 -0.45 3.63
CA TYR A 43 9.50 0.88 3.24
C TYR A 43 9.76 0.94 1.75
N ASP A 44 9.41 2.08 1.15
CA ASP A 44 9.59 2.43 -0.25
C ASP A 44 11.02 2.92 -0.56
N PHE A 45 11.98 2.35 0.16
CA PHE A 45 13.40 2.64 0.02
C PHE A 45 14.21 1.49 0.61
N LEU A 46 15.54 1.54 0.52
CA LEU A 46 16.44 0.51 1.07
C LEU A 46 16.85 0.75 2.53
N LEU A 47 16.40 1.87 3.11
CA LEU A 47 16.66 2.30 4.49
C LEU A 47 15.34 2.58 5.23
N PRO A 48 15.29 2.38 6.56
CA PRO A 48 14.08 2.52 7.35
C PRO A 48 13.74 4.00 7.65
N LEU A 49 13.54 4.80 6.59
CA LEU A 49 13.24 6.23 6.70
C LEU A 49 11.77 6.47 7.01
N GLN A 50 11.48 7.40 7.92
CA GLN A 50 10.11 7.67 8.39
C GLN A 50 9.20 8.19 7.26
N ASN A 51 9.71 9.00 6.36
CA ASN A 51 8.98 9.51 5.19
C ASN A 51 8.90 8.51 4.02
N LYS A 52 9.40 7.29 4.19
CA LYS A 52 9.37 6.21 3.19
C LYS A 52 8.64 4.98 3.69
N ILE A 53 7.83 5.09 4.75
CA ILE A 53 7.03 3.96 5.23
C ILE A 53 5.88 3.71 4.26
N ILE A 54 5.76 2.47 3.77
CA ILE A 54 4.55 2.00 3.07
C ILE A 54 3.52 1.58 4.12
N THR A 55 3.94 0.74 5.07
CA THR A 55 3.06 0.31 6.16
C THR A 55 3.85 -0.20 7.35
N ARG A 56 3.17 -0.23 8.48
CA ARG A 56 3.61 -0.78 9.76
C ARG A 56 2.47 -1.62 10.32
N TRP A 57 2.75 -2.89 10.59
CA TRP A 57 1.78 -3.80 11.18
C TRP A 57 2.24 -4.26 12.56
N CYS A 58 1.29 -4.30 13.49
CA CYS A 58 1.43 -4.95 14.79
C CYS A 58 0.40 -6.07 14.91
N GLY A 59 0.85 -7.28 15.27
CA GLY A 59 -0.02 -8.42 15.55
C GLY A 59 -0.91 -8.85 14.37
N VAL A 60 -1.85 -9.76 14.65
CA VAL A 60 -2.85 -10.20 13.67
C VAL A 60 -3.76 -9.00 13.37
N PRO A 61 -3.93 -8.61 12.10
CA PRO A 61 -5.10 -7.83 11.76
C PRO A 61 -6.28 -8.73 12.09
N GLY A 62 -7.24 -8.28 12.92
CA GLY A 62 -8.37 -9.12 13.39
C GLY A 62 -9.11 -9.84 12.24
N ALA A 63 -10.23 -10.51 12.53
CA ALA A 63 -11.05 -11.25 11.56
C ALA A 63 -11.54 -10.47 10.29
N TRP A 64 -11.03 -9.26 10.06
CA TRP A 64 -11.34 -8.29 9.03
C TRP A 64 -10.17 -7.98 8.06
N SER A 65 -9.03 -8.68 8.11
CA SER A 65 -7.99 -8.52 7.07
C SER A 65 -8.20 -9.49 5.92
N PRO A 66 -7.98 -9.07 4.66
CA PRO A 66 -7.95 -10.01 3.55
C PRO A 66 -6.87 -11.08 3.81
N PRO A 67 -7.10 -12.33 3.37
CA PRO A 67 -6.15 -13.44 3.60
C PRO A 67 -4.79 -13.21 2.95
N VAL A 68 -4.70 -12.25 2.02
CA VAL A 68 -3.49 -11.88 1.30
C VAL A 68 -3.39 -10.37 1.19
N ILE A 69 -2.26 -9.81 1.61
CA ILE A 69 -1.99 -8.37 1.51
C ILE A 69 -0.95 -8.13 0.40
N ARG A 70 -1.22 -7.16 -0.49
CA ARG A 70 -0.35 -6.83 -1.63
C ARG A 70 0.14 -5.39 -1.54
N LEU A 71 1.38 -5.21 -1.10
CA LEU A 71 2.03 -3.90 -1.02
C LEU A 71 2.85 -3.64 -2.28
N THR A 72 2.89 -2.39 -2.70
CA THR A 72 3.53 -1.97 -3.94
C THR A 72 4.49 -0.82 -3.67
N SER A 73 5.75 -0.90 -4.12
CA SER A 73 6.69 0.23 -4.07
C SER A 73 6.46 1.22 -5.22
N SER A 74 6.91 2.47 -5.04
CA SER A 74 6.97 3.50 -6.09
C SER A 74 8.18 3.32 -7.01
N SER A 75 9.22 2.63 -6.52
CA SER A 75 10.50 2.41 -7.19
C SER A 75 10.82 0.92 -7.33
N ASN A 76 11.98 0.60 -7.89
CA ASN A 76 12.48 -0.76 -8.09
C ASN A 76 13.08 -1.38 -6.82
N VAL A 77 12.84 -0.78 -5.64
CA VAL A 77 13.41 -1.20 -4.36
C VAL A 77 12.37 -1.18 -3.24
N MET A 78 12.53 -2.08 -2.27
CA MET A 78 11.71 -2.10 -1.06
C MET A 78 12.51 -2.70 0.10
N LEU A 79 12.41 -2.11 1.28
CA LEU A 79 12.94 -2.67 2.52
C LEU A 79 11.79 -3.29 3.31
N VAL A 80 11.98 -4.53 3.75
CA VAL A 80 11.05 -5.23 4.64
C VAL A 80 11.78 -5.55 5.93
N THR A 81 11.24 -5.13 7.07
CA THR A 81 11.78 -5.46 8.40
C THR A 81 10.76 -6.27 9.19
N PHE A 82 11.24 -7.31 9.88
CA PHE A 82 10.41 -8.15 10.72
C PHE A 82 11.06 -8.39 12.08
N SER A 83 10.33 -8.17 13.18
CA SER A 83 10.83 -8.35 14.54
C SER A 83 9.95 -9.29 15.36
N LEU A 84 10.60 -10.13 16.17
CA LEU A 84 9.98 -11.16 17.00
C LEU A 84 10.44 -11.05 18.47
N ASP A 85 9.48 -11.13 19.38
CA ASP A 85 9.75 -11.33 20.81
C ASP A 85 9.80 -12.83 21.13
N ARG A 86 10.91 -13.29 21.71
CA ARG A 86 11.16 -14.71 22.05
C ARG A 86 10.28 -15.18 23.21
N ARG A 87 9.02 -15.55 22.98
CA ARG A 87 8.21 -16.36 23.95
C ARG A 87 7.15 -17.31 23.35
N LYS A 88 6.88 -17.34 22.04
CA LYS A 88 5.88 -18.27 21.45
C LYS A 88 6.31 -18.80 20.08
N GLU A 89 6.12 -20.10 19.89
CA GLU A 89 6.41 -20.85 18.65
C GLU A 89 5.54 -20.45 17.45
N SER A 90 4.46 -19.69 17.66
CA SER A 90 3.48 -19.35 16.62
C SER A 90 3.75 -18.06 15.84
N ASN A 91 4.93 -17.47 15.93
CA ASN A 91 5.24 -16.25 15.17
C ASN A 91 5.83 -16.58 13.79
N MET A 92 5.03 -16.41 12.73
CA MET A 92 5.43 -16.78 11.36
C MET A 92 5.05 -15.69 10.35
N LEU A 93 6.01 -15.31 9.51
CA LEU A 93 5.81 -14.49 8.32
C LEU A 93 5.98 -15.37 7.10
N LYS A 94 4.94 -15.49 6.27
CA LYS A 94 5.06 -16.03 4.91
C LYS A 94 4.76 -14.93 3.92
N ALA A 95 5.74 -14.62 3.09
CA ALA A 95 5.60 -13.62 2.04
C ALA A 95 6.51 -13.99 0.85
N TYR A 96 6.13 -13.52 -0.33
CA TYR A 96 6.96 -13.53 -1.52
C TYR A 96 6.92 -12.17 -2.19
N PHE A 97 7.87 -11.89 -3.07
CA PHE A 97 7.88 -10.66 -3.86
C PHE A 97 7.83 -10.97 -5.35
N GLN A 98 7.31 -10.01 -6.12
CA GLN A 98 7.23 -10.06 -7.57
C GLN A 98 7.79 -8.76 -8.15
N ALA A 99 8.49 -8.86 -9.28
CA ALA A 99 8.77 -7.72 -10.13
C ALA A 99 7.53 -7.45 -10.99
N VAL A 100 6.94 -6.27 -10.84
CA VAL A 100 5.77 -5.84 -11.63
C VAL A 100 6.19 -4.70 -12.55
N PRO A 101 5.85 -4.72 -13.86
CA PRO A 101 6.22 -3.64 -14.77
C PRO A 101 5.73 -2.29 -14.25
N LYS A 102 6.58 -1.26 -14.33
CA LYS A 102 6.18 0.08 -13.92
C LYS A 102 5.10 0.60 -14.86
N VAL A 103 3.95 1.01 -14.31
CA VAL A 103 2.86 1.63 -15.08
C VAL A 103 2.86 3.14 -14.88
N VAL A 104 2.50 3.86 -15.94
CA VAL A 104 2.15 5.28 -15.88
C VAL A 104 0.66 5.36 -15.54
N CYS A 105 0.29 6.12 -14.52
CA CYS A 105 -1.11 6.37 -14.20
C CYS A 105 -1.58 7.70 -14.79
N GLY A 106 -2.90 7.86 -14.92
CA GLY A 106 -3.51 9.03 -15.54
C GLY A 106 -3.73 8.88 -17.05
N GLY A 107 -3.96 10.01 -17.71
CA GLY A 107 -4.11 10.11 -19.16
C GLY A 107 -5.48 10.60 -19.61
N ARG A 108 -5.68 10.66 -20.93
CA ARG A 108 -6.91 11.16 -21.56
C ARG A 108 -7.73 10.01 -22.13
N TYR A 109 -8.99 9.92 -21.72
CA TYR A 109 -9.93 8.90 -22.18
C TYR A 109 -11.07 9.58 -22.91
N ILE A 110 -11.22 9.22 -24.19
CA ILE A 110 -12.34 9.64 -25.03
C ILE A 110 -13.10 8.38 -25.40
N SER A 111 -14.18 8.09 -24.68
CA SER A 111 -14.94 6.84 -24.85
C SER A 111 -16.36 6.99 -24.35
N TRP A 112 -17.27 6.17 -24.89
CA TRP A 112 -18.66 6.06 -24.43
C TRP A 112 -18.77 5.43 -23.04
N ASN A 113 -17.82 4.56 -22.69
CA ASN A 113 -17.73 3.91 -21.39
C ASN A 113 -16.26 3.58 -21.07
N GLY A 114 -16.00 3.24 -19.81
CA GLY A 114 -14.66 2.87 -19.37
C GLY A 114 -14.59 2.67 -17.86
N THR A 115 -13.44 2.23 -17.40
CA THR A 115 -13.15 2.11 -15.97
C THR A 115 -11.75 2.65 -15.73
N VAL A 116 -11.62 3.44 -14.67
CA VAL A 116 -10.34 3.95 -14.19
C VAL A 116 -10.11 3.33 -12.82
N SER A 117 -8.88 2.87 -12.60
CA SER A 117 -8.45 2.35 -11.31
C SER A 117 -7.14 3.01 -10.90
N SER A 118 -6.89 3.05 -9.59
CA SER A 118 -5.57 3.38 -9.08
C SER A 118 -4.52 2.41 -9.65
N PRO A 119 -3.27 2.87 -9.81
CA PRO A 119 -2.21 2.03 -10.34
C PRO A 119 -2.06 0.77 -9.49
N TYR A 120 -1.96 -0.37 -10.16
CA TYR A 120 -1.78 -1.70 -9.56
C TYR A 120 -2.96 -2.25 -8.74
N TYR A 121 -4.14 -1.62 -8.78
CA TYR A 121 -5.37 -2.21 -8.24
C TYR A 121 -5.52 -3.68 -8.71
N PRO A 122 -5.85 -4.65 -7.82
CA PRO A 122 -6.34 -4.50 -6.44
C PRO A 122 -5.23 -4.50 -5.37
N SER A 123 -3.97 -4.22 -5.73
CA SER A 123 -2.90 -4.02 -4.75
C SER A 123 -3.00 -2.61 -4.13
N TYR A 124 -2.36 -2.40 -2.98
CA TYR A 124 -2.21 -1.06 -2.43
C TYR A 124 -1.49 -0.18 -3.45
N TYR A 125 -2.00 1.05 -3.62
CA TYR A 125 -1.38 2.04 -4.47
C TYR A 125 0.00 2.42 -3.91
N PRO A 126 0.99 2.73 -4.78
CA PRO A 126 2.29 3.16 -4.33
C PRO A 126 2.22 4.49 -3.57
N PRO A 127 3.11 4.73 -2.59
CA PRO A 127 3.18 6.02 -1.91
C PRO A 127 3.72 7.11 -2.85
N ASN A 128 3.38 8.37 -2.56
CA ASN A 128 3.82 9.55 -3.30
C ASN A 128 3.49 9.51 -4.81
N ILE A 129 2.30 9.01 -5.14
CA ILE A 129 1.82 8.97 -6.52
C ILE A 129 0.78 10.07 -6.75
N ASP A 130 0.90 10.74 -7.89
CA ASP A 130 -0.04 11.76 -8.35
C ASP A 130 -0.53 11.36 -9.73
N CYS A 131 -1.83 11.10 -9.85
CA CYS A 131 -2.45 10.57 -11.05
C CYS A 131 -3.63 11.47 -11.45
N SER A 132 -3.64 11.94 -12.69
CA SER A 132 -4.72 12.75 -13.24
C SER A 132 -5.32 12.11 -14.49
N TRP A 133 -6.64 11.99 -14.49
CA TRP A 133 -7.39 11.43 -15.61
C TRP A 133 -8.32 12.48 -16.21
N LEU A 134 -8.21 12.72 -17.51
CA LEU A 134 -9.13 13.55 -18.26
C LEU A 134 -10.13 12.66 -18.99
N LEU A 135 -11.37 12.63 -18.51
CA LEU A 135 -12.45 11.86 -19.12
C LEU A 135 -13.30 12.77 -20.00
N ARG A 136 -13.60 12.33 -21.24
CA ARG A 136 -14.43 13.09 -22.18
C ARG A 136 -15.35 12.16 -22.96
N ALA A 137 -16.60 12.59 -23.14
CA ALA A 137 -17.51 11.92 -24.07
C ALA A 137 -17.01 12.08 -25.53
N PRO A 138 -17.21 11.08 -26.41
CA PRO A 138 -16.73 11.17 -27.79
C PRO A 138 -17.37 12.27 -28.62
N LEU A 139 -18.63 12.61 -28.32
CA LEU A 139 -19.40 13.62 -29.05
C LEU A 139 -19.87 14.76 -28.13
N PRO A 140 -20.04 15.98 -28.67
CA PRO A 140 -20.66 17.11 -27.96
C PRO A 140 -22.09 16.82 -27.51
N GLY A 141 -22.55 17.48 -26.44
CA GLY A 141 -23.92 17.35 -25.92
C GLY A 141 -24.14 16.19 -24.95
N TYR A 142 -23.20 15.25 -24.86
CA TYR A 142 -23.25 14.14 -23.91
C TYR A 142 -22.61 14.51 -22.57
N LYS A 143 -23.20 14.04 -21.47
CA LYS A 143 -22.68 14.19 -20.11
C LYS A 143 -22.04 12.89 -19.64
N LEU A 144 -21.02 13.01 -18.80
CA LEU A 144 -20.41 11.86 -18.13
C LEU A 144 -21.19 11.55 -16.84
N SER A 145 -21.39 10.26 -16.58
CA SER A 145 -21.87 9.75 -15.29
C SER A 145 -20.77 8.89 -14.69
N LEU A 146 -20.37 9.21 -13.45
CA LEU A 146 -19.29 8.52 -12.75
C LEU A 146 -19.86 7.77 -11.55
N LYS A 147 -19.45 6.50 -11.40
CA LYS A 147 -19.80 5.66 -10.26
C LYS A 147 -18.53 5.14 -9.61
N ILE A 148 -18.35 5.44 -8.32
CA ILE A 148 -17.25 4.90 -7.52
C ILE A 148 -17.64 3.48 -7.09
N LEU A 149 -16.89 2.48 -7.57
CA LEU A 149 -17.13 1.08 -7.23
C LEU A 149 -16.48 0.67 -5.91
N VAL A 150 -15.24 1.11 -5.69
CA VAL A 150 -14.45 0.82 -4.50
C VAL A 150 -13.59 2.05 -4.20
N ILE A 151 -13.57 2.47 -2.93
CA ILE A 151 -12.68 3.52 -2.45
C ILE A 151 -12.06 3.08 -1.13
N GLN A 152 -10.73 3.06 -1.08
CA GLN A 152 -9.93 2.76 0.11
C GLN A 152 -8.68 3.65 0.04
N ILE A 153 -8.72 4.78 0.74
CA ILE A 153 -7.64 5.77 0.76
C ILE A 153 -7.24 6.06 2.21
N GLN A 154 -6.01 6.54 2.42
CA GLN A 154 -5.59 6.98 3.73
C GLN A 154 -6.35 8.26 4.13
N GLU A 155 -7.21 8.15 5.13
CA GLU A 155 -7.98 9.28 5.65
C GLU A 155 -7.13 10.23 6.51
N LYS A 156 -7.75 11.34 6.94
CA LYS A 156 -7.19 12.41 7.76
C LYS A 156 -6.36 11.93 8.95
N SER A 157 -5.36 12.73 9.34
CA SER A 157 -4.61 12.51 10.58
C SER A 157 -5.55 12.55 11.80
N PRO A 158 -5.29 11.77 12.87
CA PRO A 158 -6.05 11.86 14.11
C PRO A 158 -6.07 13.30 14.63
N GLY A 159 -7.27 13.87 14.85
CA GLY A 159 -7.44 15.25 15.30
C GLY A 159 -7.42 16.32 14.19
N SER A 160 -7.22 15.94 12.93
CA SER A 160 -7.37 16.85 11.79
C SER A 160 -8.84 16.94 11.34
N ASN A 161 -9.28 18.13 10.96
CA ASN A 161 -10.54 18.38 10.25
C ASN A 161 -10.34 18.55 8.73
N LYS A 162 -9.10 18.35 8.24
CA LYS A 162 -8.74 18.44 6.82
C LYS A 162 -8.41 17.05 6.30
N CYS A 163 -8.73 16.76 5.04
CA CYS A 163 -8.23 15.59 4.32
C CYS A 163 -6.75 15.84 3.97
N ASP A 164 -5.87 15.66 4.96
CA ASP A 164 -4.44 15.99 4.90
C ASP A 164 -3.53 14.81 4.54
N LYS A 165 -4.13 13.66 4.20
CA LYS A 165 -3.44 12.45 3.75
C LYS A 165 -3.66 12.23 2.26
N ASP A 166 -4.34 11.16 1.89
CA ASP A 166 -4.62 10.85 0.49
C ASP A 166 -6.03 11.36 0.16
N TRP A 167 -6.24 11.82 -1.08
CA TRP A 167 -7.55 12.31 -1.53
C TRP A 167 -7.81 11.90 -2.98
N LEU A 168 -9.09 11.88 -3.35
CA LEU A 168 -9.56 11.76 -4.71
C LEU A 168 -10.25 13.08 -5.06
N GLU A 169 -9.73 13.81 -6.05
CA GLU A 169 -10.35 15.05 -6.51
C GLU A 169 -11.12 14.82 -7.82
N ILE A 170 -12.37 15.26 -7.88
CA ILE A 170 -13.23 15.21 -9.06
C ILE A 170 -13.69 16.64 -9.35
N ASP A 171 -13.23 17.20 -10.47
CA ASP A 171 -13.62 18.54 -10.94
C ASP A 171 -13.45 19.64 -9.87
N GLY A 172 -12.32 19.60 -9.14
CA GLY A 172 -12.01 20.55 -8.07
C GLY A 172 -12.62 20.23 -6.70
N VAL A 173 -13.42 19.16 -6.57
CA VAL A 173 -14.02 18.71 -5.31
C VAL A 173 -13.24 17.53 -4.75
N ARG A 174 -12.82 17.60 -3.48
CA ARG A 174 -12.09 16.56 -2.75
C ARG A 174 -12.96 15.78 -1.78
#